data_AF-A0A448T7X7-F1
#
_entry.id   AF-A0A448T7X7-F1
#
_cell.length_a   1.000
_cell.length_b   1.000
_cell.length_c   1.000
_cell.angle_alpha   90.00
_cell.angle_beta   90.00
_cell.angle_gamma   90.00
#
_symmetry.space_group_name_H-M   'P 1'
#
loop_
_entity.id
_entity.type
_entity.pdbx_description
1 polymer ?
#
loop_
_entity_poly.entity_id
_entity_poly.type
_entity_poly.pdbx_seq_one_letter_code
_entity_poly.pdbx_strand_id
1 'polypeptide(L)' 'MLYNVRIMGPLKENTARRFLALVDEFYERHVKLVIAAEASMFEIYQGEQLKFEFQRCLSRLQEMQSEEYLKLPHLP' A
#
# COMPACT_ATOMS: atom_id res chain seq x y z
N MET A 1 -1.07 -12.19 -0.51
CA MET A 1 -1.29 -11.72 0.88
C MET A 1 0.05 -11.32 1.45
N LEU A 2 0.17 -10.08 1.94
CA LEU A 2 1.35 -9.63 2.68
C LEU A 2 1.11 -9.83 4.17
N TYR A 3 2.06 -10.46 4.87
CA TYR A 3 1.99 -10.66 6.31
C TYR A 3 3.16 -9.98 7.01
N ASN A 4 2.94 -9.57 8.26
CA ASN A 4 3.96 -8.98 9.14
C ASN A 4 4.58 -7.68 8.61
N VAL A 5 3.75 -6.81 8.02
CA VAL A 5 4.23 -5.49 7.57
C VAL A 5 4.48 -4.61 8.79
N ARG A 6 5.76 -4.30 9.03
CA ARG A 6 6.21 -3.46 10.14
C ARG A 6 6.13 -1.98 9.81
N ILE A 7 6.09 -1.15 10.85
CA ILE A 7 6.21 0.30 10.71
C ILE A 7 7.54 0.65 10.00
N MET A 8 7.41 1.49 8.97
CA MET A 8 8.46 2.01 8.13
C MET A 8 8.81 3.43 8.56
N GLY A 9 9.71 3.55 9.53
CA GLY A 9 10.26 4.83 9.98
C GLY A 9 11.37 5.38 9.07
N PRO A 10 12.00 6.50 9.43
CA PRO A 10 12.95 7.24 8.59
C PRO A 10 14.19 6.44 8.15
N LEU A 11 14.57 5.38 8.88
CA LEU A 11 15.70 4.50 8.52
C LEU A 11 15.31 3.37 7.57
N LYS A 12 14.01 3.24 7.24
CA LYS A 12 13.46 2.16 6.42
C LYS A 12 12.89 2.65 5.08
N GLU A 13 13.40 3.77 4.55
CA GLU A 13 12.92 4.36 3.28
C GLU A 13 13.00 3.37 2.11
N ASN A 14 14.04 2.54 2.04
CA ASN A 14 14.12 1.50 1.00
C ASN A 14 12.98 0.48 1.09
N THR A 15 12.52 0.16 2.29
CA THR A 15 11.36 -0.73 2.50
C THR A 15 10.08 -0.03 2.09
N ALA A 16 9.93 1.26 2.45
CA ALA A 16 8.79 2.08 2.05
C ALA A 16 8.67 2.19 0.53
N ARG A 17 9.77 2.46 -0.19
CA ARG A 17 9.76 2.48 -1.67
C ARG A 17 9.31 1.16 -2.28
N ARG A 18 9.80 0.03 -1.75
CA ARG A 18 9.39 -1.30 -2.23
C ARG A 18 7.92 -1.58 -1.95
N PHE A 19 7.42 -1.15 -0.79
CA PHE A 19 6.01 -1.28 -0.45
C PHE A 19 5.14 -0.44 -1.40
N LEU A 20 5.51 0.82 -1.64
CA LEU A 20 4.82 1.70 -2.60
C LEU A 20 4.78 1.09 -3.99
N ALA A 21 5.92 0.66 -4.52
CA ALA A 21 5.99 0.05 -5.85
C ALA A 21 5.11 -1.20 -5.98
N LEU A 22 5.05 -2.01 -4.93
CA LEU A 22 4.22 -3.23 -4.91
C LEU A 22 2.72 -2.90 -4.84
N VAL A 23 2.31 -1.92 -4.05
CA VAL A 23 0.92 -1.46 -4.02
C VAL A 23 0.53 -0.87 -5.38
N ASP A 24 1.41 -0.08 -5.98
CA ASP A 24 1.18 0.55 -7.28
C ASP A 24 0.98 -0.51 -8.38
N GLU A 25 1.84 -1.52 -8.45
CA GLU A 25 1.71 -2.62 -9.42
C GLU A 25 0.40 -3.41 -9.25
N PHE A 26 0.01 -3.72 -8.01
CA PHE A 26 -1.25 -4.43 -7.76
C PHE A 26 -2.47 -3.56 -8.05
N TYR A 27 -2.37 -2.27 -7.76
CA TYR A 27 -3.41 -1.32 -8.08
C TYR A 27 -3.65 -1.27 -9.60
N GLU A 28 -2.57 -1.09 -10.38
CA GLU A 28 -2.61 -1.01 -11.84
C GLU A 28 -3.13 -2.29 -12.50
N ARG A 29 -2.89 -3.45 -11.89
CA ARG A 29 -3.37 -4.74 -12.39
C ARG A 29 -4.75 -5.16 -11.86
N HIS A 30 -5.42 -4.32 -11.08
CA HIS A 30 -6.68 -4.66 -10.39
C HIS A 30 -6.58 -5.93 -9.53
N VAL A 31 -5.41 -6.16 -8.90
CA VAL A 31 -5.19 -7.34 -8.07
C VAL A 31 -5.65 -7.09 -6.65
N LYS A 32 -6.49 -7.98 -6.13
CA LYS A 32 -6.99 -7.93 -4.75
C LYS A 32 -5.84 -8.17 -3.76
N LEU A 33 -5.53 -7.14 -2.97
CA LEU A 33 -4.44 -7.16 -2.00
C LEU A 33 -4.98 -7.24 -0.57
N VAL A 34 -4.51 -8.24 0.19
CA VAL A 34 -4.75 -8.36 1.63
C VAL A 34 -3.43 -8.16 2.36
N ILE A 35 -3.41 -7.23 3.32
CA ILE A 35 -2.24 -6.83 4.09
C ILE A 35 -2.54 -7.00 5.59
N ALA A 36 -1.70 -7.75 6.29
CA ALA A 36 -1.66 -7.77 7.75
C ALA A 36 -0.44 -6.98 8.24
N ALA A 37 -0.69 -5.91 8.98
CA ALA A 37 0.31 -4.95 9.42
C ALA A 37 0.30 -4.75 10.95
N GLU A 38 1.43 -4.35 11.51
CA GLU A 38 1.59 -4.03 12.94
C GLU A 38 0.83 -2.76 13.35
N ALA A 39 0.52 -1.88 12.39
CA ALA A 39 -0.20 -0.63 12.59
C ALA A 39 -1.25 -0.40 11.50
N SER A 40 -2.12 0.59 11.71
CA SER A 40 -3.07 1.06 10.70
C SER A 40 -2.35 1.49 9.43
N MET A 41 -3.01 1.41 8.27
CA MET A 41 -2.44 1.88 7.00
C MET A 41 -2.00 3.34 7.07
N PHE A 42 -2.71 4.17 7.85
CA PHE A 42 -2.38 5.59 8.05
C PHE A 42 -1.10 5.81 8.88
N GLU A 43 -0.67 4.82 9.65
CA GLU A 43 0.46 4.93 10.59
C GLU A 43 1.65 4.05 10.22
N ILE A 44 1.51 3.22 9.18
CA ILE A 44 2.52 2.25 8.78
C ILE A 44 3.77 2.90 8.18
N TYR A 45 3.66 4.13 7.66
CA TYR A 45 4.79 4.95 7.25
C TYR A 45 4.94 6.15 8.19
N GLN A 46 6.14 6.29 8.75
CA GLN A 46 6.52 7.37 9.66
C GLN A 46 7.81 8.06 9.21
N GLY A 47 8.15 7.92 7.93
CA GLY A 47 9.25 8.65 7.31
C GLY A 47 8.83 10.04 6.83
N GLU A 48 9.81 10.83 6.40
CA GLU A 48 9.60 12.19 5.92
C GLU A 48 9.75 12.29 4.40
N GLN A 49 10.56 11.44 3.77
CA GLN A 49 10.97 11.62 2.37
C GLN A 49 9.90 11.24 1.35
N LEU A 50 9.03 10.28 1.69
CA LEU A 50 8.03 9.70 0.79
C LEU A 50 6.61 10.06 1.20
N LYS A 51 6.42 11.14 1.98
CA LYS A 51 5.11 11.52 2.52
C LYS A 51 4.06 11.70 1.42
N PHE A 52 4.43 12.32 0.31
CA PHE A 52 3.51 12.57 -0.80
C PHE A 52 3.13 11.28 -1.53
N GLU A 53 4.12 10.44 -1.84
CA GLU A 53 3.91 9.14 -2.47
C GLU A 53 3.10 8.21 -1.56
N PHE A 54 3.31 8.30 -0.24
CA PHE A 54 2.56 7.53 0.74
C PHE A 54 1.11 7.98 0.84
N GLN A 55 0.82 9.29 0.79
CA GLN A 55 -0.55 9.79 0.68
C GLN A 55 -1.27 9.25 -0.55
N ARG A 56 -0.60 9.21 -1.71
CA ARG A 56 -1.15 8.61 -2.94
C ARG A 56 -1.42 7.11 -2.76
N CYS A 57 -0.49 6.40 -2.12
CA CYS A 57 -0.66 4.98 -1.80
C CYS A 57 -1.87 4.74 -0.87
N LEU A 58 -2.08 5.59 0.13
CA LEU A 58 -3.25 5.52 1.00
C LEU A 58 -4.57 5.66 0.23
N SER A 59 -4.67 6.63 -0.67
CA SER A 59 -5.87 6.78 -1.51
C SER A 59 -6.13 5.53 -2.36
N ARG A 60 -5.09 4.94 -2.95
CA ARG A 60 -5.21 3.68 -3.70
C ARG A 60 -5.67 2.53 -2.82
N LEU A 61 -5.07 2.35 -1.64
CA LEU A 61 -5.47 1.31 -0.70
C LEU A 61 -6.92 1.48 -0.20
N GLN A 62 -7.39 2.72 -0.05
CA GLN A 62 -8.79 3.02 0.27
C GLN A 62 -9.71 2.63 -0.89
N GLU A 63 -9.35 3.01 -2.13
CA GLU A 63 -10.10 2.66 -3.32
C GLU A 63 -10.18 1.13 -3.52
N MET A 64 -9.09 0.42 -3.28
CA MET A 64 -9.01 -1.05 -3.33
C MET A 64 -9.94 -1.76 -2.33
N GLN A 65 -10.42 -1.07 -1.30
CA GLN A 65 -11.39 -1.58 -0.32
C GLN A 65 -12.84 -1.35 -0.75
N SER A 66 -13.09 -0.54 -1.77
CA SER A 66 -14.43 -0.27 -2.26
C SER A 66 -15.04 -1.49 -2.98
N GLU A 67 -16.35 -1.63 -2.90
CA GLU A 67 -17.05 -2.69 -3.65
C GLU A 67 -16.85 -2.56 -5.17
N GLU A 68 -16.76 -1.33 -5.68
CA GLU A 68 -16.57 -1.07 -7.11
C GLU A 68 -15.23 -1.65 -7.58
N TYR A 69 -14.16 -1.38 -6.84
CA TYR A 69 -12.85 -1.93 -7.15
C TYR A 69 -12.84 -3.47 -7.05
N LEU A 70 -13.47 -4.04 -6.03
CA LEU A 70 -13.52 -5.51 -5.84
C LEU A 70 -14.31 -6.24 -6.94
N LYS A 71 -15.16 -5.53 -7.69
CA LYS A 71 -15.90 -6.03 -8.85
C LYS A 71 -15.09 -5.97 -10.16
N LEU A 72 -13.97 -5.24 -10.19
CA LEU A 72 -13.13 -5.14 -11.39
C LEU A 72 -12.49 -6.50 -11.72
N PRO A 73 -12.41 -6.86 -13.01
CA PRO A 73 -11.63 -8.02 -13.44
C PRO A 73 -10.13 -7.72 -13.28
N HIS A 74 -9.37 -8.75 -12.88
CA HIS A 74 -7.92 -8.66 -12.82
C HIS A 74 -7.35 -8.50 -14.24
N LEU A 75 -6.34 -7.63 -14.39
CA LEU A 75 -5.64 -7.43 -15.66
C LEU A 75 -4.42 -8.37 -15.76
N PRO A 76 -4.17 -8.97 -16.94
CA PRO A 76 -3.06 -9.91 -17.16
C PRO A 76 -1.69 -9.24 -17.14
#